data_AF-A0A9D1GZA6-F1
#
_entry.id   AF-A0A9D1GZA6-F1
#
_cell.length_a   1.000
_cell.length_b   1.000
_cell.length_c   1.000
_cell.angle_alpha   90.00
_cell.angle_beta   90.00
_cell.angle_gamma   90.00
#
_symmetry.space_group_name_H-M   'P 1'
#
loop_
_entity.id
_entity.type
_entity.pdbx_description
1 polymer ?
#
loop_
_entity_poly.entity_id
_entity_poly.type
_entity_poly.pdbx_seq_one_letter_code
_entity_poly.pdbx_strand_id
1 'polypeptide(L)'
;EQSKTELQKALDRAEQAEQSLAAEQVTGLRWRVAAKHGISDEDAELFLTGKDEDALTRQAQRLADRAAAQRHPDPHQGRDRTGAPVSAADQFANFANNL
;
A
#
# COMPACT_ATOMS: atom_id res chain seq x y z
N GLU A 1 37.94 39.30 2.21
CA GLU A 1 37.60 37.89 2.58
C GLU A 1 36.17 37.74 3.11
N GLN A 2 35.63 38.72 3.86
CA GLN A 2 34.22 38.70 4.34
C GLN A 2 33.16 38.46 3.25
N SER A 3 33.37 38.97 2.05
CA SER A 3 32.46 38.76 0.90
C SER A 3 32.35 37.31 0.44
N LYS A 4 33.42 36.52 0.57
CA LYS A 4 33.39 35.08 0.25
C LYS A 4 32.60 34.30 1.30
N THR A 5 32.72 34.68 2.57
CA THR A 5 31.98 34.05 3.67
C THR A 5 30.48 34.35 3.63
N GLU A 6 30.10 35.59 3.32
CA GLU A 6 28.68 35.94 3.17
C GLU A 6 28.05 35.30 1.93
N LEU A 7 28.80 35.17 0.83
CA LEU A 7 28.35 34.41 -0.34
C LEU A 7 28.12 32.93 0.00
N GLN A 8 29.05 32.31 0.75
CA GLN A 8 28.90 30.92 1.16
C GLN A 8 27.64 30.71 2.02
N LYS A 9 27.42 31.56 3.03
CA LYS A 9 26.19 31.50 3.84
C LYS A 9 24.91 31.71 3.02
N ALA A 10 24.97 32.55 1.97
CA ALA A 10 23.84 32.76 1.09
C ALA A 10 23.54 31.51 0.24
N LEU A 11 24.58 30.86 -0.29
CA LEU A 11 24.45 29.60 -1.02
C LEU A 11 23.91 28.48 -0.12
N ASP A 12 24.45 28.32 1.09
CA ASP A 12 24.02 27.29 2.03
C ASP A 12 22.52 27.45 2.38
N ARG A 13 22.05 28.69 2.57
CA ARG A 13 20.61 28.97 2.80
C ARG A 13 19.76 28.69 1.56
N ALA A 14 20.26 28.99 0.37
CA ALA A 14 19.54 28.73 -0.88
C ALA A 14 19.38 27.21 -1.08
N GLU A 15 20.45 26.43 -0.90
CA GLU A 15 20.40 24.97 -0.97
C GLU A 15 19.44 24.36 0.06
N GLN A 16 19.45 24.87 1.30
CA GLN A 16 18.50 24.44 2.32
C GLN A 16 17.05 24.75 1.91
N ALA A 17 16.79 25.95 1.39
CA ALA A 17 15.46 26.35 0.95
C ALA A 17 14.97 25.51 -0.23
N GLU A 18 15.84 25.17 -1.19
CA GLU A 18 15.53 24.30 -2.31
C GLU A 18 15.20 22.87 -1.84
N GLN A 19 15.98 22.33 -0.90
CA GLN A 19 15.72 21.02 -0.31
C GLN A 19 14.38 20.98 0.44
N SER A 20 14.07 22.03 1.22
CA SER A 20 12.79 22.16 1.91
C SER A 20 11.63 22.25 0.91
N LEU A 21 11.77 23.04 -0.16
CA LEU A 21 10.75 23.16 -1.19
C LEU A 21 10.49 21.83 -1.88
N ALA A 22 11.55 21.10 -2.25
CA ALA A 22 11.42 19.78 -2.86
C ALA A 22 10.72 18.78 -1.93
N ALA A 23 11.02 18.80 -0.62
CA ALA A 23 10.35 17.96 0.36
C ALA A 23 8.85 18.27 0.48
N GLU A 24 8.49 19.55 0.57
CA GLU A 24 7.09 19.98 0.65
C GLU A 24 6.29 19.66 -0.62
N GLN A 25 6.91 19.76 -1.80
CA GLN A 25 6.29 19.34 -3.06
C GLN A 25 5.93 17.85 -3.06
N VAL A 26 6.83 16.99 -2.56
CA VAL A 26 6.56 15.56 -2.42
C VAL A 26 5.45 15.30 -1.41
N THR A 27 5.43 16.01 -0.29
CA THR A 27 4.35 15.94 0.71
C THR A 27 3.02 16.33 0.08
N GLY A 28 2.94 17.43 -0.66
CA GLY A 28 1.72 17.85 -1.36
C GLY A 28 1.24 16.82 -2.39
N LEU A 29 2.16 16.23 -3.16
CA LEU A 29 1.84 15.16 -4.12
C LEU A 29 1.28 13.93 -3.41
N ARG A 30 1.88 13.53 -2.27
CA ARG A 30 1.42 12.39 -1.46
C ARG A 30 -0.03 12.55 -1.05
N TRP A 31 -0.39 13.70 -0.48
CA TRP A 31 -1.76 13.98 -0.03
C TRP A 31 -2.76 14.03 -1.18
N ARG A 32 -2.37 14.63 -2.30
CA ARG A 32 -3.20 14.65 -3.51
C ARG A 32 -3.49 13.25 -4.04
N VAL A 33 -2.47 12.39 -4.07
CA VAL A 33 -2.61 11.00 -4.52
C VAL A 33 -3.44 10.20 -3.51
N ALA A 34 -3.19 10.34 -2.21
CA ALA A 34 -3.97 9.67 -1.16
C ALA A 34 -5.47 9.98 -1.29
N ALA A 35 -5.81 11.27 -1.40
CA ALA A 35 -7.19 11.72 -1.57
C ALA A 35 -7.85 11.14 -2.83
N LYS A 36 -7.11 11.08 -3.95
CA LYS A 36 -7.61 10.51 -5.22
C LYS A 36 -7.94 9.02 -5.11
N HIS A 37 -7.19 8.27 -4.31
CA HIS A 37 -7.38 6.83 -4.13
C HIS A 37 -8.20 6.46 -2.88
N GLY A 38 -8.66 7.45 -2.10
CA GLY A 38 -9.44 7.23 -0.88
C GLY A 38 -8.64 6.57 0.24
N ILE A 39 -7.36 6.86 0.32
CA ILE A 39 -6.44 6.37 1.36
C ILE A 39 -6.53 7.33 2.56
N SER A 40 -6.57 6.79 3.79
CA SER A 40 -6.60 7.63 4.99
C SER A 40 -5.27 8.35 5.19
N ASP A 41 -5.28 9.38 6.05
CA ASP A 41 -4.09 10.18 6.26
C ASP A 41 -2.97 9.36 6.91
N GLU A 42 -3.33 8.48 7.86
CA GLU A 42 -2.40 7.58 8.54
C GLU A 42 -1.75 6.59 7.57
N ASP A 43 -2.54 6.01 6.67
CA ASP A 43 -2.05 5.09 5.65
C ASP A 43 -1.20 5.80 4.59
N ALA A 44 -1.54 7.05 4.26
CA ALA A 44 -0.76 7.86 3.34
C ALA A 44 0.63 8.16 3.92
N GLU A 45 0.72 8.55 5.19
CA GLU A 45 2.01 8.79 5.86
C GLU A 45 2.86 7.53 5.96
N LEU A 46 2.23 6.39 6.27
CA LEU A 46 2.93 5.13 6.52
C LEU A 46 3.39 4.44 5.23
N PHE A 47 2.58 4.47 4.17
CA PHE A 47 2.78 3.63 2.98
C PHE A 47 3.16 4.38 1.71
N LEU A 48 2.79 5.66 1.56
CA LEU A 48 3.10 6.44 0.36
C LEU A 48 4.46 7.14 0.49
N THR A 49 5.52 6.40 0.21
CA THR A 49 6.92 6.84 0.39
C THR A 49 7.61 7.30 -0.89
N GLY A 50 6.91 7.25 -2.03
CA GLY A 50 7.42 7.72 -3.32
C GLY A 50 7.82 9.20 -3.30
N LYS A 51 8.82 9.56 -4.12
CA LYS A 51 9.30 10.94 -4.31
C LYS A 51 8.79 11.59 -5.60
N ASP A 52 8.07 10.83 -6.41
CA ASP A 52 7.49 11.28 -7.66
C ASP A 52 6.03 10.80 -7.75
N GLU A 53 5.26 11.44 -8.62
CA GLU A 53 3.83 11.18 -8.75
C GLU A 53 3.54 9.77 -9.27
N ASP A 54 4.38 9.22 -10.15
CA ASP A 54 4.20 7.88 -10.73
C ASP A 54 4.37 6.79 -9.67
N ALA A 55 5.41 6.86 -8.84
CA ALA A 55 5.66 5.92 -7.75
C ALA A 55 4.55 6.01 -6.71
N LEU A 56 4.17 7.23 -6.29
CA LEU A 56 3.08 7.47 -5.35
C LEU A 56 1.77 6.89 -5.88
N THR A 57 1.44 7.12 -7.15
CA THR A 57 0.22 6.61 -7.78
C THR A 57 0.21 5.08 -7.82
N ARG A 58 1.34 4.43 -8.16
CA ARG A 58 1.45 2.96 -8.15
C ARG A 58 1.28 2.39 -6.74
N GLN A 59 1.89 3.03 -5.74
CA GLN A 59 1.75 2.63 -4.33
C GLN A 59 0.30 2.76 -3.87
N ALA A 60 -0.33 3.90 -4.15
CA ALA A 60 -1.71 4.17 -3.79
C ALA A 60 -2.69 3.21 -4.45
N GLN A 61 -2.51 2.93 -5.75
CA GLN A 61 -3.31 1.94 -6.46
C GLN A 61 -3.20 0.56 -5.82
N ARG A 62 -1.97 0.09 -5.57
CA ARG A 62 -1.73 -1.21 -4.92
C ARG A 62 -2.37 -1.30 -3.53
N LEU A 63 -2.33 -0.20 -2.77
CA LEU A 63 -2.91 -0.15 -1.43
C LEU A 63 -4.44 -0.21 -1.49
N ALA A 64 -5.06 0.59 -2.36
CA ALA A 64 -6.49 0.58 -2.59
C ALA A 64 -7.00 -0.78 -3.08
N ASP A 65 -6.30 -1.41 -4.03
CA ASP A 65 -6.63 -2.74 -4.55
C ASP A 65 -6.61 -3.80 -3.44
N ARG A 66 -5.61 -3.75 -2.55
CA ARG A 66 -5.51 -4.66 -1.40
C ARG A 66 -6.63 -4.44 -0.39
N ALA A 67 -6.98 -3.19 -0.10
CA ALA A 67 -8.10 -2.88 0.79
C ALA A 67 -9.44 -3.38 0.21
N ALA A 68 -9.62 -3.27 -1.12
CA ALA A 68 -10.78 -3.82 -1.81
C ALA A 68 -10.81 -5.36 -1.77
N ALA A 69 -9.67 -6.02 -1.99
CA ALA A 69 -9.58 -7.49 -1.96
C ALA A 69 -9.82 -8.10 -0.57
N GLN A 70 -9.55 -7.37 0.51
CA GLN A 70 -9.82 -7.83 1.88
C GLN A 70 -11.30 -7.75 2.27
N ARG A 71 -12.14 -7.05 1.50
CA ARG A 71 -13.58 -7.02 1.73
C ARG A 71 -14.20 -8.35 1.31
N HIS A 72 -14.32 -9.23 2.31
CA HIS A 72 -15.11 -10.49 2.36
C HIS A 72 -14.51 -11.72 1.67
N PRO A 73 -13.82 -12.60 2.43
CA PRO A 73 -14.04 -14.03 2.21
C PRO A 73 -15.50 -14.32 2.53
N ASP A 74 -16.26 -14.80 1.55
CA ASP A 74 -17.64 -15.19 1.77
C ASP A 74 -17.68 -16.32 2.83
N PRO A 75 -18.32 -16.13 4.00
CA PRO A 75 -18.43 -17.14 5.05
C PRO A 75 -19.12 -18.43 4.60
N HIS A 76 -19.76 -18.42 3.42
CA HIS A 76 -20.40 -19.57 2.80
C HIS A 76 -19.53 -20.27 1.74
N GLN A 77 -18.27 -19.86 1.52
CA GLN A 77 -17.32 -20.56 0.64
C GLN A 77 -17.00 -22.01 1.07
N GLY A 78 -17.42 -22.44 2.26
CA GLY A 78 -17.39 -23.83 2.71
C GLY A 78 -18.77 -24.46 2.97
N ARG A 79 -19.86 -23.77 2.59
CA ARG A 79 -21.25 -24.19 2.86
C ARG A 79 -21.97 -24.75 1.62
N ASP A 80 -21.23 -25.16 0.59
CA ASP A 80 -21.82 -25.98 -0.45
C ASP A 80 -22.09 -27.39 0.11
N ARG A 81 -23.32 -27.57 0.58
CA ARG A 81 -23.90 -28.87 0.95
C ARG A 81 -24.38 -29.64 -0.29
N THR A 82 -23.55 -29.72 -1.33
CA THR A 82 -23.80 -30.57 -2.51
C THR A 82 -22.98 -31.87 -2.50
N GLY A 83 -22.36 -32.18 -1.37
CA GLY A 83 -21.94 -33.53 -1.00
C GLY A 83 -21.79 -33.59 0.51
N ALA A 84 -22.60 -34.40 1.19
CA ALA A 84 -22.33 -34.73 2.59
C ALA A 84 -20.86 -35.20 2.69
N PRO A 85 -20.09 -34.79 3.71
CA PRO A 85 -18.73 -35.31 3.87
C PRO A 85 -18.84 -36.82 4.01
N VAL A 86 -18.33 -37.55 3.01
CA VAL A 86 -18.11 -38.99 3.09
C VAL A 86 -17.34 -39.20 4.38
N SER A 87 -17.96 -39.84 5.38
CA SER A 87 -17.33 -39.92 6.69
C SER A 87 -15.99 -40.66 6.54
N ALA A 88 -15.03 -40.42 7.44
CA ALA A 88 -13.77 -41.17 7.41
C ALA A 88 -14.01 -42.69 7.41
N ALA A 89 -15.11 -43.14 8.03
CA ALA A 89 -15.57 -44.52 7.98
C ALA A 89 -16.06 -44.94 6.58
N ASP A 90 -16.83 -44.10 5.89
CA ASP A 90 -17.29 -44.36 4.52
C ASP A 90 -16.14 -44.35 3.50
N GLN A 91 -15.13 -43.50 3.71
CA GLN A 91 -13.92 -43.47 2.87
C GLN A 91 -13.08 -44.75 3.05
N PHE A 92 -12.97 -45.25 4.29
CA PHE A 92 -12.26 -46.51 4.57
C PHE A 92 -13.01 -47.73 4.04
N ALA A 93 -14.34 -47.76 4.16
CA ALA A 93 -15.17 -48.85 3.63
C ALA A 93 -15.09 -48.95 2.09
N ASN A 94 -15.09 -47.82 1.38
CA ASN A 94 -14.95 -47.80 -0.07
C ASN A 94 -13.56 -48.26 -0.55
N PHE A 95 -12.50 -48.01 0.23
CA PHE A 95 -11.16 -48.51 -0.07
C PHE A 95 -11.07 -50.04 0.08
N ALA A 96 -11.66 -50.59 1.14
CA ALA A 96 -11.66 -52.03 1.38
C ALA A 96 -12.49 -52.82 0.35
N ASN A 97 -13.50 -52.22 -0.26
CA ASN A 97 -14.33 -52.84 -1.31
C ASN A 97 -13.71 -52.81 -2.72
N ASN A 98 -12.61 -52.07 -2.93
CA ASN A 98 -11.91 -51.95 -4.22
C ASN A 98 -10.60 -52.75 -4.27
N LEU A 99 -10.43 -53.73 -3.36
CA LEU A 99 -9.35 -54.72 -3.35
C LEU A 99 -9.90 -56.11 -3.71
#